data_AF-A0A7C7JZG4-F1
#
_entry.id   AF-A0A7C7JZG4-F1
#
_cell.length_a   1.000
_cell.length_b   1.000
_cell.length_c   1.000
_cell.angle_alpha   90.00
_cell.angle_beta   90.00
_cell.angle_gamma   90.00
#
_symmetry.space_group_name_H-M   'P 1'
#
loop_
_entity.id
_entity.type
_entity.pdbx_description
1 polymer ?
#
loop_
_entity_poly.entity_id
_entity_poly.type
_entity_poly.pdbx_seq_one_letter_code
_entity_poly.pdbx_strand_id
1 'polypeptide(L)'
;MSGQLPILAVVGRPNVGKSTFFNRVIGARVAIVDDQPGVTRDRNFAAADWAGRHFFIVDTGGIIEGSDEPLEKAVRDQALAAVAESDVILFLVDGQQGVHPLDQKLAEILRKSQKPVLLVANKIDNLPNDQRHHD
;
A
#
# COMPACT_ATOMS: atom_id res chain seq x y z
N MET A 1 10.33 18.18 20.24
CA MET A 1 9.00 17.55 20.10
C MET A 1 9.24 16.20 19.47
N SER A 2 9.11 15.11 20.22
CA SER A 2 9.12 13.75 19.67
C SER A 2 7.77 13.53 18.97
N GLY A 3 7.62 14.08 17.77
CA GLY A 3 6.43 13.85 16.95
C GLY A 3 6.38 12.38 16.55
N GLN A 4 5.22 11.76 16.70
CA GLN A 4 4.96 10.43 16.16
C GLN A 4 5.28 10.43 14.66
N LEU A 5 6.04 9.43 14.20
CA LEU A 5 6.37 9.32 12.78
C LEU A 5 5.10 9.07 11.96
N PRO A 6 4.95 9.68 10.77
CA PRO A 6 3.78 9.44 9.92
C PRO A 6 3.66 7.96 9.53
N ILE A 7 2.43 7.48 9.37
CA ILE A 7 2.12 6.12 8.93
C ILE A 7 1.62 6.15 7.48
N LEU A 8 2.30 5.42 6.60
CA LEU A 8 1.99 5.24 5.19
C LEU A 8 1.38 3.86 4.96
N ALA A 9 0.09 3.78 4.67
CA ALA A 9 -0.54 2.50 4.32
C ALA A 9 -0.51 2.26 2.81
N VAL A 10 -0.15 1.05 2.40
CA VAL A 10 -0.19 0.58 1.01
C VAL A 10 -1.42 -0.30 0.83
N VAL A 11 -2.38 0.17 0.02
CA VAL A 11 -3.68 -0.48 -0.23
C VAL A 11 -3.82 -0.78 -1.72
N GLY A 12 -4.57 -1.82 -2.06
CA GLY A 12 -4.85 -2.22 -3.43
C GLY A 12 -5.33 -3.66 -3.48
N ARG A 13 -6.00 -4.07 -4.56
CA ARG A 13 -6.43 -5.45 -4.76
C ARG A 13 -5.23 -6.44 -4.75
N PRO A 14 -5.45 -7.76 -4.66
CA PRO A 14 -4.35 -8.72 -4.77
C PRO A 14 -3.53 -8.55 -6.05
N ASN A 15 -2.25 -8.90 -5.97
CA ASN A 15 -1.33 -8.98 -7.11
C ASN A 15 -1.02 -7.66 -7.85
N VAL A 16 -1.43 -6.49 -7.35
CA VAL A 16 -1.00 -5.18 -7.91
C VAL A 16 0.45 -4.82 -7.59
N GLY A 17 1.15 -5.62 -6.78
CA GLY A 17 2.56 -5.42 -6.41
C GLY A 17 2.80 -4.66 -5.10
N LYS A 18 1.84 -4.66 -4.16
CA LYS A 18 1.98 -4.03 -2.84
C LYS A 18 3.23 -4.49 -2.09
N SER A 19 3.41 -5.80 -1.92
CA SER A 19 4.53 -6.35 -1.16
C SER A 19 5.88 -6.11 -1.85
N THR A 20 5.92 -6.08 -3.18
CA THR A 20 7.13 -5.67 -3.93
C THR A 20 7.48 -4.21 -3.69
N PHE A 21 6.47 -3.32 -3.71
CA PHE A 21 6.65 -1.90 -3.40
C PHE A 21 7.12 -1.71 -1.94
N PHE A 22 6.44 -2.36 -1.00
CA PHE A 22 6.79 -2.35 0.42
C PHE A 22 8.24 -2.78 0.63
N ASN A 23 8.63 -3.94 0.10
CA ASN A 23 10.00 -4.47 0.21
C ASN A 23 11.04 -3.54 -0.42
N ARG A 24 10.68 -2.85 -1.51
CA ARG A 24 11.56 -1.85 -2.12
C ARG A 24 11.73 -0.61 -1.24
N VAL A 25 10.67 -0.15 -0.58
CA VAL A 25 10.74 1.02 0.32
C VAL A 25 11.56 0.70 1.57
N ILE A 26 11.33 -0.46 2.21
CA ILE A 26 12.12 -0.85 3.40
C ILE A 26 13.60 -1.07 3.06
N GLY A 27 13.89 -1.67 1.89
CA GLY A 27 15.25 -1.95 1.43
C GLY A 27 16.02 -0.71 0.96
N ALA A 28 15.34 0.43 0.78
CA ALA A 28 15.96 1.66 0.30
C ALA A 28 16.89 2.31 1.35
N ARG A 29 16.63 2.10 2.65
CA ARG A 29 17.48 2.40 3.83
C ARG A 29 16.72 1.95 5.08
N VAL A 30 17.04 0.79 5.64
CA VAL A 30 16.48 0.38 6.93
C VAL A 30 17.06 1.31 8.01
N ALA A 31 16.24 2.19 8.57
CA ALA A 31 16.55 2.81 9.85
C ALA A 31 16.25 1.77 10.93
N ILE A 32 17.28 1.22 11.56
CA ILE A 32 17.12 0.29 12.69
C ILE A 32 16.49 1.10 13.81
N VAL A 33 15.21 0.81 14.13
CA VAL A 33 14.56 1.32 15.33
C VAL A 33 14.50 0.16 16.30
N ASP A 34 15.29 0.28 17.35
CA ASP A 34 15.39 -0.66 18.47
C ASP A 34 14.03 -0.76 19.20
N ASP A 35 13.67 -1.98 19.56
CA ASP A 35 12.44 -2.46 20.23
C ASP A 35 11.40 -1.40 20.65
N GLN A 36 10.40 -1.12 19.78
CA GLN A 36 9.14 -0.49 20.21
C GLN A 36 8.06 -1.56 20.51
N PRO A 37 7.58 -1.65 21.76
CA PRO A 37 6.44 -2.52 22.10
C PRO A 37 5.18 -2.05 21.36
N GLY A 38 4.54 -2.93 20.58
CA GLY A 38 3.26 -2.65 19.91
C GLY A 38 3.15 -3.11 18.46
N VAL A 39 4.22 -3.63 17.85
CA VAL A 39 4.18 -4.18 16.49
C VAL A 39 3.46 -5.53 16.51
N THR A 40 2.21 -5.56 16.06
CA THR A 40 1.45 -6.81 15.88
C THR A 40 2.00 -7.58 14.67
N ARG A 41 2.26 -8.87 14.87
CA ARG A 41 2.89 -9.79 13.90
C ARG A 41 2.10 -10.02 12.60
N ASP A 42 0.85 -9.54 12.52
CA ASP A 42 -0.09 -9.91 11.47
C ASP A 42 -0.09 -8.95 10.27
N ARG A 43 0.63 -7.82 10.35
CA ARG A 43 0.78 -6.84 9.27
C ARG A 43 2.26 -6.51 9.08
N ASN A 44 2.72 -6.44 7.83
CA ASN A 44 4.07 -6.01 7.54
C ASN A 44 4.15 -4.51 7.87
N PHE A 45 4.63 -4.19 9.06
CA PHE A 45 4.84 -2.84 9.57
C PHE A 45 6.35 -2.62 9.69
N ALA A 46 6.87 -1.57 9.05
CA ALA A 46 8.31 -1.30 9.05
C ALA A 46 8.61 0.19 9.11
N ALA A 47 9.70 0.55 9.79
CA ALA A 47 10.28 1.89 9.66
C ALA A 47 10.98 2.02 8.30
N ALA A 48 10.84 3.19 7.67
CA ALA A 48 11.48 3.50 6.41
C ALA A 48 12.09 4.92 6.43
N ASP A 49 13.19 5.09 5.69
CA ASP A 49 13.72 6.40 5.32
C ASP A 49 13.62 6.57 3.80
N TRP A 50 13.08 7.70 3.38
CA TRP A 50 13.15 8.12 1.98
C TRP A 50 13.59 9.58 1.90
N ALA A 51 14.78 9.80 1.33
CA ALA A 51 15.36 11.14 1.17
C ALA A 51 15.43 11.93 2.50
N GLY A 52 15.80 11.26 3.60
CA GLY A 52 15.91 11.89 4.93
C GLY A 52 14.57 12.13 5.63
N ARG A 53 13.47 11.58 5.10
CA ARG A 53 12.15 11.59 5.74
C ARG A 53 11.86 10.21 6.31
N HIS A 54 11.70 10.17 7.64
CA HIS A 54 11.35 8.97 8.38
C HIS A 54 9.83 8.81 8.49
N PHE A 55 9.34 7.60 8.29
CA PHE A 55 7.93 7.23 8.42
C PHE A 55 7.83 5.72 8.69
N PHE A 56 6.65 5.29 9.15
CA PHE A 56 6.28 3.88 9.14
C PHE A 56 5.54 3.57 7.85
N ILE A 57 5.81 2.42 7.25
CA ILE A 57 5.06 1.86 6.13
C ILE A 57 4.35 0.59 6.57
N VAL A 58 3.11 0.42 6.13
CA VAL A 58 2.28 -0.74 6.43
C VAL A 58 1.77 -1.34 5.13
N ASP A 59 2.08 -2.62 4.88
CA ASP A 59 1.37 -3.40 3.86
C ASP A 59 0.07 -3.90 4.48
N THR A 60 -1.07 -3.39 4.02
CA THR A 60 -2.36 -3.94 4.43
C THR A 60 -2.70 -5.24 3.70
N GLY A 61 -1.75 -5.74 2.89
CA GLY A 61 -1.88 -6.92 2.05
C GLY A 61 -1.46 -8.21 2.73
N GLY A 62 -2.48 -8.97 3.11
CA GLY A 62 -2.46 -10.42 3.21
C GLY A 62 -3.90 -10.89 3.15
N ILE A 63 -4.45 -11.13 1.96
CA ILE A 63 -5.59 -12.05 1.90
C ILE A 63 -4.96 -13.39 2.19
N ILE A 64 -5.36 -14.01 3.29
CA ILE A 64 -4.87 -15.35 3.62
C ILE A 64 -5.34 -16.25 2.47
N GLU A 65 -4.42 -16.65 1.61
CA GLU A 65 -4.70 -17.63 0.57
C GLU A 65 -5.23 -18.88 1.27
N GLY A 66 -6.50 -19.22 1.01
CA GLY A 66 -7.19 -20.32 1.70
C GLY A 66 -8.18 -19.90 2.80
N SER A 67 -8.43 -18.61 3.03
CA SER A 67 -9.59 -18.19 3.84
C SER A 67 -10.90 -18.41 3.09
N ASP A 68 -11.94 -18.91 3.77
CA ASP A 68 -13.31 -19.00 3.23
C ASP A 68 -13.97 -17.61 3.03
N GLU A 69 -13.27 -16.54 3.40
CA GLU A 69 -13.79 -15.18 3.31
C GLU A 69 -13.88 -14.70 1.85
N PRO A 70 -15.01 -14.09 1.43
CA PRO A 70 -15.12 -13.51 0.10
C PRO A 70 -14.03 -12.46 -0.13
N LEU A 71 -13.31 -12.59 -1.26
CA LEU A 71 -12.24 -11.68 -1.68
C LEU A 71 -12.60 -10.19 -1.51
N GLU A 72 -13.82 -9.82 -1.89
CA GLU A 72 -14.31 -8.45 -1.79
C GLU A 72 -14.41 -7.95 -0.34
N LYS A 73 -14.87 -8.81 0.58
CA LYS A 73 -14.96 -8.46 2.00
C LYS A 73 -13.57 -8.24 2.59
N ALA A 74 -12.63 -9.15 2.30
CA ALA A 74 -11.24 -9.04 2.76
C ALA A 74 -10.59 -7.73 2.25
N VAL A 75 -10.75 -7.41 0.96
CA VAL A 75 -10.23 -6.17 0.36
C VAL A 75 -10.85 -4.93 1.00
N ARG A 76 -12.16 -4.94 1.26
CA ARG A 76 -12.87 -3.85 1.94
C ARG A 76 -12.36 -3.64 3.36
N ASP A 77 -12.23 -4.71 4.13
CA ASP A 77 -11.81 -4.63 5.53
C ASP A 77 -10.35 -4.15 5.65
N GLN A 78 -9.48 -4.55 4.72
CA GLN A 78 -8.12 -4.02 4.61
C GLN A 78 -8.10 -2.50 4.34
N ALA A 79 -8.96 -2.02 3.44
CA ALA A 79 -9.05 -0.57 3.17
C ALA A 79 -9.58 0.21 4.38
N LEU A 80 -10.56 -0.34 5.10
CA LEU A 80 -11.06 0.30 6.33
C LEU A 80 -9.98 0.34 7.42
N ALA A 81 -9.19 -0.72 7.57
CA ALA A 81 -8.06 -0.74 8.49
C ALA A 81 -6.98 0.30 8.12
N ALA A 82 -6.62 0.39 6.83
CA ALA A 82 -5.72 1.43 6.32
C ALA A 82 -6.24 2.84 6.64
N VAL A 83 -7.53 3.06 6.40
CA VAL A 83 -8.23 4.31 6.71
C VAL A 83 -8.28 4.59 8.20
N ALA A 84 -8.22 3.61 9.09
CA ALA A 84 -8.15 3.87 10.51
C ALA A 84 -6.73 4.26 10.94
N GLU A 85 -5.71 3.56 10.45
CA GLU A 85 -4.37 3.56 11.05
C GLU A 85 -3.33 4.46 10.37
N SER A 86 -3.56 4.91 9.14
CA SER A 86 -2.55 5.68 8.37
C SER A 86 -2.73 7.19 8.41
N ASP A 87 -1.67 7.95 8.25
CA ASP A 87 -1.75 9.39 7.98
C ASP A 87 -1.90 9.65 6.48
N VAL A 88 -1.35 8.76 5.64
CA VAL A 88 -1.41 8.83 4.18
C VAL A 88 -1.62 7.43 3.60
N ILE A 89 -2.45 7.35 2.56
CA ILE A 89 -2.74 6.09 1.86
C ILE A 89 -2.14 6.12 0.46
N LEU A 90 -1.30 5.14 0.13
CA LEU A 90 -0.94 4.80 -1.24
C LEU A 90 -1.92 3.76 -1.77
N PHE A 91 -2.72 4.14 -2.76
CA PHE A 91 -3.62 3.24 -3.45
C PHE A 91 -2.95 2.74 -4.74
N LEU A 92 -2.46 1.50 -4.71
CA LEU A 92 -1.77 0.86 -5.84
C LEU A 92 -2.77 0.13 -6.74
N VAL A 93 -2.62 0.36 -8.04
CA VAL A 93 -3.35 -0.33 -9.11
C VAL A 93 -2.37 -0.95 -10.11
N ASP A 94 -2.81 -1.95 -10.87
CA ASP A 94 -2.00 -2.58 -11.92
C ASP A 94 -2.24 -1.87 -13.27
N GLY A 95 -1.22 -1.15 -13.74
CA GLY A 95 -1.28 -0.39 -14.99
C GLY A 95 -1.38 -1.27 -16.24
N GLN A 96 -0.95 -2.52 -16.20
CA GLN A 96 -1.03 -3.44 -17.35
C GLN A 96 -2.44 -4.00 -17.54
N GLN A 97 -3.14 -4.25 -16.43
CA GLN A 97 -4.49 -4.82 -16.45
C GLN A 97 -5.58 -3.74 -16.58
N GLY A 98 -5.23 -2.46 -16.39
CA GLY A 98 -6.19 -1.37 -16.33
C GLY A 98 -7.08 -1.43 -15.09
N VAL A 99 -8.18 -0.68 -15.13
CA VAL A 99 -9.08 -0.52 -13.97
C VAL A 99 -9.88 -1.81 -13.72
N HIS A 100 -9.76 -2.37 -12.52
CA HIS A 100 -10.54 -3.52 -12.08
C HIS A 100 -11.76 -3.08 -11.24
N PRO A 101 -12.89 -3.83 -11.23
CA PRO A 101 -14.04 -3.49 -10.38
C PRO A 101 -13.71 -3.34 -8.88
N LEU A 102 -12.79 -4.16 -8.35
CA LEU A 102 -12.30 -4.02 -6.98
C LEU A 102 -11.55 -2.70 -6.74
N ASP A 103 -10.88 -2.15 -7.76
CA ASP A 103 -10.21 -0.85 -7.64
C ASP A 103 -11.23 0.27 -7.49
N GLN A 104 -12.37 0.18 -8.19
CA GLN A 104 -13.46 1.15 -8.06
C GLN A 104 -14.09 1.10 -6.66
N LYS A 105 -14.38 -0.10 -6.15
CA LYS A 105 -14.91 -0.30 -4.79
C LYS A 105 -13.96 0.23 -3.72
N LEU A 106 -12.66 -0.05 -3.85
CA LEU A 106 -11.63 0.52 -2.99
C LEU A 106 -11.63 2.05 -3.06
N ALA A 107 -11.64 2.63 -4.26
CA ALA A 107 -11.66 4.08 -4.45
C ALA A 107 -12.89 4.74 -3.81
N GLU A 108 -14.06 4.09 -3.81
CA GLU A 108 -15.26 4.60 -3.12
C GLU A 108 -15.10 4.66 -1.61
N ILE A 109 -14.45 3.66 -1.00
CA ILE A 109 -14.15 3.64 0.44
C ILE A 109 -13.13 4.74 0.76
N LEU A 110 -12.01 4.76 0.03
CA LEU A 110 -10.90 5.67 0.27
C LEU A 110 -11.30 7.13 0.10
N ARG A 111 -12.14 7.46 -0.89
CA ARG A 111 -12.66 8.83 -1.10
C ARG A 111 -13.49 9.36 0.08
N LYS A 112 -14.10 8.49 0.89
CA LYS A 112 -14.88 8.89 2.07
C LYS A 112 -14.01 9.14 3.31
N SER A 113 -12.74 8.71 3.30
CA SER A 113 -11.87 8.72 4.47
C SER A 113 -11.38 10.10 4.92
N GLN A 114 -11.48 11.13 4.06
CA GLN A 114 -10.84 12.45 4.24
C GLN A 114 -9.30 12.40 4.39
N LYS A 115 -8.67 11.22 4.35
CA LYS A 115 -7.21 11.07 4.40
C LYS A 115 -6.61 11.42 3.04
N PRO A 116 -5.38 11.97 3.00
CA PRO A 116 -4.63 12.08 1.75
C PRO A 116 -4.45 10.70 1.10
N VAL A 117 -4.87 10.58 -0.16
CA VAL A 117 -4.73 9.35 -0.95
C VAL A 117 -3.93 9.65 -2.21
N LEU A 118 -2.85 8.89 -2.43
CA LEU A 118 -2.08 8.90 -3.67
C LEU A 118 -2.40 7.65 -4.49
N LEU A 119 -2.99 7.84 -5.67
CA LEU A 119 -3.15 6.76 -6.65
C LEU A 119 -1.81 6.48 -7.33
N VAL A 120 -1.38 5.22 -7.34
CA VAL A 120 -0.12 4.78 -7.93
C VAL A 120 -0.38 3.67 -8.93
N ALA A 121 -0.15 3.94 -10.21
CA ALA A 121 -0.16 2.91 -11.24
C ALA A 121 1.18 2.16 -11.23
N ASN A 122 1.16 0.89 -10.82
CA ASN A 122 2.32 0.03 -10.78
C ASN A 122 2.42 -0.85 -12.05
N LYS A 123 3.57 -1.50 -12.25
CA LYS A 123 3.87 -2.39 -13.40
C LYS A 123 3.86 -1.69 -14.77
N ILE A 124 4.19 -0.41 -14.79
CA ILE A 124 4.21 0.42 -15.99
C ILE A 124 5.47 0.24 -16.85
N ASP A 125 6.36 -0.70 -16.49
CA ASP A 125 7.61 -0.97 -17.18
C ASP A 125 7.44 -1.57 -18.58
N ASN A 126 6.34 -2.29 -18.83
CA ASN A 126 6.06 -2.97 -20.10
C ASN A 126 4.56 -2.86 -20.43
N LEU A 127 4.10 -1.65 -20.78
CA LEU A 127 2.70 -1.46 -21.15
C LEU A 127 2.41 -2.10 -22.52
N PRO A 128 1.25 -2.77 -22.71
CA PRO A 128 0.89 -3.43 -23.97
C PRO A 128 0.92 -2.51 -25.21
N ASN A 129 0.75 -1.20 -25.01
CA ASN A 129 0.80 -0.17 -26.05
C ASN A 129 1.96 0.83 -25.85
N ASP A 130 3.10 0.39 -25.28
CA ASP A 130 4.32 1.19 -25.25
C ASP A 130 4.89 1.33 -26.68
N GLN A 131 4.20 2.09 -27.53
CA GLN A 131 4.79 2.77 -28.66
C GLN A 131 5.69 3.85 -28.05
N ARG A 132 6.87 3.46 -27.58
CA ARG A 132 7.98 4.40 -27.50
C ARG A 132 8.06 5.01 -28.89
N HIS A 133 7.68 6.26 -29.01
CA HIS A 133 8.00 7.06 -30.18
C HIS A 133 9.52 7.07 -30.27
N HIS A 134 10.04 6.13 -31.04
CA HIS A 134 11.38 6.18 -31.60
C HIS A 134 11.34 7.25 -32.69
N ASP A 135 11.34 8.52 -32.28
CA ASP A 135 11.67 9.66 -33.13
C ASP A 135 12.73 10.50 -32.39
#